data_AF-A0A3F2RIT9-F1
#
_entry.id   AF-A0A3F2RIT9-F1
#
_cell.length_a   1.000
_cell.length_b   1.000
_cell.length_c   1.000
_cell.angle_alpha   90.00
_cell.angle_beta   90.00
_cell.angle_gamma   90.00
#
_symmetry.space_group_name_H-M   'P 1'
#
loop_
_entity.id
_entity.type
_entity.pdbx_description
1 polymer ?
#
loop_
_entity_poly.entity_id
_entity_poly.type
_entity_poly.pdbx_seq_one_letter_code
_entity_poly.pdbx_strand_id
1 'polypeptide(L)'
;MDMRSKAYPPLLEGRRMSLVLPRTGDLRFRPQVPAAFKERLFIHSDPRRRFWYNQFQLKRKFIVMSTQGDLYAKTTVSTFTIYDLPQKTMLSMPRVGKGDLVKVLDLVQCSTNDGHKWELVLTRWRNNMETWLALEVVQLFAPNLLQEFYVNSINSWAFHNRVQPGNLTVFRTEVELWLFHQEFQAFYRKLREKQKKLKRPTYSKAS
;
A
#
# COMPACT_ATOMS: atom_id res chain seq x y z
N MET A 1 -11.00 21.55 -3.27
CA MET A 1 -10.40 20.58 -2.32
C MET A 1 -9.18 19.97 -2.98
N ASP A 2 -8.01 20.11 -2.35
CA ASP A 2 -6.75 19.54 -2.85
C ASP A 2 -6.83 18.00 -2.81
N MET A 3 -6.52 17.34 -3.95
CA MET A 3 -6.47 15.86 -4.01
C MET A 3 -5.45 15.29 -3.03
N ARG A 4 -4.44 16.08 -2.66
CA ARG A 4 -3.33 15.69 -1.78
C ARG A 4 -3.71 15.59 -0.30
N SER A 5 -4.88 16.09 0.09
CA SER A 5 -5.43 15.94 1.45
C SER A 5 -6.82 15.28 1.48
N LYS A 6 -7.31 14.79 0.34
CA LYS A 6 -8.64 14.20 0.24
C LYS A 6 -8.70 12.84 0.96
N ALA A 7 -9.60 12.73 1.92
CA ALA A 7 -10.03 11.46 2.47
C ALA A 7 -10.94 10.73 1.47
N TYR A 8 -10.74 9.42 1.32
CA TYR A 8 -11.53 8.58 0.42
C TYR A 8 -12.55 7.74 1.20
N PRO A 9 -13.73 7.48 0.64
CA PRO A 9 -14.74 6.67 1.31
C PRO A 9 -14.21 5.26 1.57
N PRO A 10 -14.60 4.63 2.70
CA PRO A 10 -14.19 3.26 2.99
C PRO A 10 -14.80 2.29 1.97
N LEU A 11 -14.04 1.27 1.60
CA LEU A 11 -14.57 0.13 0.84
C LEU A 11 -15.41 -0.73 1.78
N LEU A 12 -16.74 -0.70 1.61
CA LEU A 12 -17.66 -1.49 2.42
C LEU A 12 -17.50 -2.99 2.11
N GLU A 13 -17.27 -3.79 3.14
CA GLU A 13 -17.23 -5.25 3.04
C GLU A 13 -18.60 -5.80 2.61
N GLY A 14 -18.62 -6.85 1.79
CA GLY A 14 -19.85 -7.51 1.33
C GLY A 14 -20.46 -6.98 0.03
N ARG A 15 -20.03 -5.82 -0.49
CA ARG A 15 -20.40 -5.43 -1.87
C ARG A 15 -19.58 -6.23 -2.88
N ARG A 16 -20.24 -6.91 -3.83
CA ARG A 16 -19.60 -7.49 -5.02
C ARG A 16 -19.09 -6.36 -5.93
N MET A 17 -17.99 -5.73 -5.54
CA MET A 17 -17.32 -4.70 -6.31
C MET A 17 -16.07 -5.29 -6.93
N SER A 18 -16.01 -5.29 -8.27
CA SER A 18 -14.80 -5.67 -8.98
C SER A 18 -13.76 -4.56 -8.83
N LEU A 19 -12.59 -4.92 -8.29
CA LEU A 19 -11.46 -4.01 -8.14
C LEU A 19 -10.49 -4.21 -9.30
N VAL A 20 -9.82 -3.12 -9.68
CA VAL A 20 -8.70 -3.17 -10.62
C VAL A 20 -7.46 -3.69 -9.89
N LEU A 21 -6.75 -4.62 -10.51
CA LEU A 21 -5.57 -5.29 -9.96
C LEU A 21 -4.33 -4.87 -10.77
N PRO A 22 -3.51 -3.91 -10.29
CA PRO A 22 -2.25 -3.55 -10.93
C PRO A 22 -1.28 -4.72 -10.88
N ARG A 23 -0.60 -4.99 -12.00
CA ARG A 23 0.39 -6.07 -12.09
C ARG A 23 1.81 -5.56 -11.89
N THR A 24 2.07 -4.33 -12.31
CA THR A 24 3.38 -3.67 -12.23
C THR A 24 3.34 -2.46 -11.29
N GLY A 25 4.52 -1.87 -11.07
CA GLY A 25 4.68 -0.64 -10.29
C GLY A 25 4.42 -0.81 -8.79
N ASP A 26 4.35 0.34 -8.11
CA ASP A 26 4.21 0.42 -6.65
C ASP A 26 2.80 0.04 -6.17
N LEU A 27 1.81 0.06 -7.06
CA LEU A 27 0.42 -0.26 -6.72
C LEU A 27 0.14 -1.77 -6.63
N ARG A 28 1.03 -2.63 -7.14
CA ARG A 28 0.80 -4.08 -7.27
C ARG A 28 0.55 -4.83 -5.96
N PHE A 29 0.94 -4.25 -4.82
CA PHE A 29 0.73 -4.88 -3.51
C PHE A 29 -0.65 -4.56 -2.93
N ARG A 30 -1.22 -3.41 -3.30
CA ARG A 30 -2.37 -2.79 -2.62
C ARG A 30 -3.66 -3.62 -2.66
N PRO A 31 -3.96 -4.37 -3.74
CA PRO A 31 -5.12 -5.23 -3.76
C PRO A 31 -4.87 -6.65 -3.21
N GLN A 32 -3.65 -6.99 -2.81
CA GLN A 32 -3.31 -8.38 -2.48
C GLN A 32 -4.23 -8.94 -1.39
N VAL A 33 -4.82 -10.09 -1.71
CA VAL A 33 -5.70 -10.88 -0.84
C VAL A 33 -4.83 -11.57 0.22
N PRO A 34 -5.33 -11.83 1.44
CA PRO A 34 -4.51 -12.31 2.56
C PRO A 34 -3.59 -13.51 2.26
N ALA A 35 -4.01 -14.44 1.38
CA ALA A 35 -3.20 -15.61 1.02
C ALA A 35 -1.89 -15.24 0.29
N ALA A 36 -1.96 -14.45 -0.79
CA ALA A 36 -0.78 -14.02 -1.54
C ALA A 36 0.12 -13.08 -0.72
N PHE A 37 -0.46 -12.37 0.25
CA PHE A 37 0.29 -11.53 1.16
C PHE A 37 1.14 -12.36 2.14
N LYS A 38 0.56 -13.44 2.70
CA LYS A 38 1.22 -14.35 3.65
C LYS A 38 2.52 -14.95 3.09
N GLU A 39 2.50 -15.39 1.84
CA GLU A 39 3.65 -15.98 1.14
C GLU A 39 4.85 -15.03 0.99
N ARG A 40 4.65 -13.74 1.28
CA ARG A 40 5.63 -12.67 1.11
C ARG A 40 6.08 -12.06 2.43
N LEU A 41 5.66 -12.61 3.57
CA LEU A 41 6.02 -12.14 4.91
C LEU A 41 7.43 -12.61 5.34
N PHE A 42 8.44 -12.37 4.50
CA PHE A 42 9.84 -12.56 4.87
C PHE A 42 10.28 -11.43 5.81
N ILE A 43 10.10 -11.61 7.12
CA ILE A 43 10.33 -10.57 8.13
C ILE A 43 11.71 -10.74 8.76
N HIS A 44 12.51 -9.68 8.73
CA HIS A 44 13.69 -9.58 9.59
C HIS A 44 13.30 -9.02 10.95
N SER A 45 13.81 -9.63 12.03
CA SER A 45 13.62 -9.10 13.38
C SER A 45 14.85 -9.25 14.25
N ASP A 46 14.99 -8.28 15.15
CA ASP A 46 15.86 -8.37 16.31
C ASP A 46 15.44 -9.61 17.14
N PRO A 47 16.41 -10.45 17.59
CA PRO A 47 16.14 -11.57 18.49
C PRO A 47 15.25 -11.21 19.69
N ARG A 48 15.43 -10.02 20.25
CA ARG A 48 14.67 -9.51 21.40
C ARG A 48 13.20 -9.28 21.09
N ARG A 49 12.81 -9.08 19.83
CA ARG A 49 11.40 -8.84 19.43
C ARG A 49 10.74 -10.10 18.87
N ARG A 50 11.44 -11.23 18.77
CA ARG A 50 10.90 -12.46 18.15
C ARG A 50 9.62 -12.96 18.81
N PHE A 51 9.50 -12.82 20.12
CA PHE A 51 8.32 -13.25 20.86
C PHE A 51 7.04 -12.50 20.46
N TRP A 52 7.15 -11.27 19.95
CA TRP A 52 6.01 -10.52 19.41
C TRP A 52 5.36 -11.19 18.20
N TYR A 53 6.09 -12.08 17.52
CA TYR A 53 5.61 -12.76 16.31
C TYR A 53 5.00 -14.14 16.59
N ASN A 54 4.91 -14.55 17.86
CA ASN A 54 4.21 -15.79 18.23
C ASN A 54 2.74 -15.73 17.80
N GLN A 55 2.09 -14.60 18.06
CA GLN A 55 0.77 -14.26 17.55
C GLN A 55 0.63 -12.73 17.47
N PHE A 56 0.35 -12.22 16.28
CA PHE A 56 0.24 -10.78 16.05
C PHE A 56 -0.84 -10.46 15.03
N GLN A 57 -1.48 -9.31 15.21
CA GLN A 57 -2.37 -8.72 14.23
C GLN A 57 -1.59 -7.78 13.33
N LEU A 58 -1.94 -7.80 12.05
CA LEU A 58 -1.36 -6.95 11.03
C LEU A 58 -2.48 -6.15 10.38
N LYS A 59 -2.43 -4.84 10.55
CA LYS A 59 -3.30 -3.86 9.94
C LYS A 59 -2.62 -3.23 8.74
N ARG A 60 -3.31 -3.20 7.63
CA ARG A 60 -2.83 -2.70 6.35
C ARG A 60 -3.87 -1.76 5.74
N LYS A 61 -3.46 -0.63 5.16
CA LYS A 61 -4.38 0.36 4.57
C LYS A 61 -3.88 0.83 3.20
N PHE A 62 -4.79 0.94 2.22
CA PHE A 62 -4.50 1.55 0.90
C PHE A 62 -5.73 2.16 0.26
N ILE A 63 -5.49 2.98 -0.76
CA ILE A 63 -6.46 3.30 -1.79
C ILE A 63 -6.49 2.20 -2.85
N VAL A 64 -7.69 1.71 -3.15
CA VAL A 64 -7.99 0.78 -4.25
C VAL A 64 -8.98 1.41 -5.23
N MET A 65 -8.98 0.94 -6.48
CA MET A 65 -9.85 1.45 -7.53
C MET A 65 -10.86 0.39 -7.99
N SER A 66 -12.13 0.77 -8.14
CA SER A 66 -13.16 -0.07 -8.75
C SER A 66 -13.00 -0.11 -10.28
N THR A 67 -13.60 -1.10 -10.93
CA THR A 67 -13.69 -1.15 -12.40
C THR A 67 -14.56 -0.04 -13.01
N GLN A 68 -15.21 0.80 -12.19
CA GLN A 68 -15.89 2.02 -12.64
C GLN A 68 -15.00 3.27 -12.50
N GLY A 69 -13.81 3.15 -11.91
CA GLY A 69 -12.85 4.25 -11.72
C GLY A 69 -12.98 4.98 -10.38
N ASP A 70 -13.85 4.50 -9.49
CA ASP A 70 -14.02 5.07 -8.16
C ASP A 70 -12.92 4.59 -7.22
N LEU A 71 -12.38 5.50 -6.40
CA LEU A 71 -11.32 5.21 -5.44
C LEU A 71 -11.91 5.07 -4.03
N TYR A 72 -11.42 4.07 -3.29
CA TYR A 72 -11.87 3.74 -1.94
C TYR A 72 -10.68 3.47 -1.02
N ALA A 73 -10.81 3.84 0.25
CA ALA A 73 -9.90 3.42 1.29
C ALA A 73 -10.25 1.99 1.74
N LYS A 74 -9.33 1.05 1.54
CA LYS A 74 -9.44 -0.33 2.04
C LYS A 74 -8.54 -0.50 3.25
N THR A 75 -9.10 -0.98 4.34
CA THR A 75 -8.34 -1.45 5.50
C THR A 75 -8.52 -2.95 5.62
N THR A 76 -7.42 -3.67 5.80
CA THR A 76 -7.45 -5.11 6.10
C THR A 76 -6.76 -5.36 7.42
N VAL A 77 -7.36 -6.19 8.25
CA VAL A 77 -6.76 -6.69 9.50
C VAL A 77 -6.69 -8.20 9.38
N SER A 78 -5.53 -8.77 9.70
CA SER A 78 -5.33 -10.22 9.66
C SER A 78 -4.44 -10.64 10.81
N THR A 79 -4.78 -11.77 11.43
CA THR A 79 -3.98 -12.36 12.50
C THR A 79 -3.02 -13.37 11.90
N PHE A 80 -1.78 -13.32 12.34
CA PHE A 80 -0.70 -14.21 11.93
C PHE A 80 0.02 -14.77 13.15
N THR A 81 0.68 -15.88 12.92
CA THR A 81 1.61 -16.56 13.82
C THR A 81 2.93 -16.79 13.10
N ILE A 82 3.97 -17.21 13.83
CA ILE A 82 5.25 -17.57 13.21
C ILE A 82 5.12 -18.69 12.17
N TYR A 83 4.14 -19.59 12.34
CA TYR A 83 3.85 -20.68 11.40
C TYR A 83 3.22 -20.21 10.10
N ASP A 84 2.74 -18.98 10.07
CA ASP A 84 2.23 -18.37 8.84
C ASP A 84 3.33 -17.74 7.99
N LEU A 85 4.52 -17.55 8.55
CA LEU A 85 5.63 -16.95 7.82
C LEU A 85 6.23 -17.94 6.81
N PRO A 86 6.82 -17.45 5.70
CA PRO A 86 7.63 -18.27 4.83
C PRO A 86 8.71 -19.00 5.63
N GLN A 87 8.89 -20.29 5.34
CA GLN A 87 9.83 -21.16 6.08
C GLN A 87 9.55 -21.26 7.59
N LYS A 88 8.37 -20.81 8.06
CA LYS A 88 7.93 -20.83 9.46
C LYS A 88 8.93 -20.18 10.42
N THR A 89 9.66 -19.16 9.94
CA THR A 89 10.74 -18.53 10.70
C THR A 89 10.90 -17.06 10.35
N MET A 90 11.59 -16.34 11.25
CA MET A 90 12.00 -14.96 11.06
C MET A 90 13.42 -14.94 10.51
N LEU A 91 13.70 -13.99 9.60
CA LEU A 91 15.05 -13.73 9.13
C LEU A 91 15.84 -12.98 10.21
N SER A 92 17.15 -13.25 10.26
CA SER A 92 18.08 -12.50 11.11
C SER A 92 18.19 -11.05 10.64
N MET A 93 18.47 -10.12 11.55
CA MET A 93 18.68 -8.72 11.18
C MET A 93 19.79 -8.57 10.12
N PRO A 94 19.51 -7.90 9.00
CA PRO A 94 20.50 -7.73 7.95
C PRO A 94 21.47 -6.60 8.31
N ARG A 95 22.69 -6.67 7.78
CA ARG A 95 23.60 -5.51 7.76
C ARG A 95 23.16 -4.62 6.59
N VAL A 96 22.59 -3.46 6.89
CA VAL A 96 22.09 -2.52 5.87
C VAL A 96 23.16 -1.48 5.58
N GLY A 97 23.70 -1.50 4.36
CA GLY A 97 24.60 -0.50 3.82
C GLY A 97 23.87 0.62 3.08
N LYS A 98 24.60 1.72 2.82
CA LYS A 98 24.08 2.85 2.06
C LYS A 98 23.77 2.43 0.62
N GLY A 99 22.50 2.55 0.23
CA GLY A 99 22.04 2.23 -1.12
C GLY A 99 21.74 0.74 -1.36
N ASP A 100 21.72 -0.08 -0.31
CA ASP A 100 21.24 -1.47 -0.38
C ASP A 100 19.74 -1.51 -0.59
N LEU A 101 19.02 -0.64 0.12
CA LEU A 101 17.59 -0.42 -0.05
C LEU A 101 17.38 0.54 -1.22
N VAL A 102 16.51 0.16 -2.16
CA VAL A 102 16.21 0.97 -3.34
C VAL A 102 14.76 1.46 -3.39
N LYS A 103 13.84 0.85 -2.63
CA LYS A 103 12.45 1.28 -2.56
C LYS A 103 11.76 0.81 -1.28
N VAL A 104 10.83 1.61 -0.76
CA VAL A 104 9.80 1.18 0.20
C VAL A 104 8.50 0.99 -0.55
N LEU A 105 7.93 -0.21 -0.45
CA LEU A 105 6.84 -0.69 -1.28
C LEU A 105 5.51 -0.75 -0.53
N ASP A 106 5.57 -0.95 0.79
CA ASP A 106 4.40 -1.23 1.60
C ASP A 106 4.67 -0.92 3.08
N LEU A 107 3.59 -0.74 3.84
CA LEU A 107 3.63 -0.57 5.30
C LEU A 107 2.47 -1.30 5.96
N VAL A 108 2.80 -1.91 7.10
CA VAL A 108 1.82 -2.53 7.99
C VAL A 108 2.03 -2.03 9.41
N GLN A 109 0.92 -1.89 10.13
CA GLN A 109 0.90 -1.69 11.57
C GLN A 109 0.66 -3.04 12.23
N CYS A 110 1.60 -3.47 13.06
CA CYS A 110 1.50 -4.70 13.80
C CYS A 110 1.11 -4.42 15.25
N SER A 111 0.37 -5.35 15.84
CA SER A 111 0.09 -5.33 17.28
C SER A 111 -0.06 -6.72 17.86
N THR A 112 0.36 -6.90 19.10
CA THR A 112 0.07 -8.10 19.91
C THR A 112 -1.21 -7.90 20.72
N ASN A 113 -1.74 -8.99 21.28
CA ASN A 113 -2.95 -8.96 22.12
C ASN A 113 -2.76 -8.19 23.44
N ASP A 114 -1.53 -8.15 23.96
CA ASP A 114 -1.12 -7.37 25.14
C ASP A 114 -0.89 -5.88 24.83
N GLY A 115 -1.08 -5.45 23.57
CA GLY A 115 -1.11 -4.04 23.19
C GLY A 115 0.23 -3.45 22.72
N HIS A 116 1.31 -4.24 22.62
CA HIS A 116 2.52 -3.77 21.96
C HIS A 116 2.24 -3.49 20.47
N LYS A 117 2.83 -2.42 19.95
CA LYS A 117 2.63 -1.96 18.57
C LYS A 117 3.97 -1.65 17.91
N TRP A 118 4.11 -2.03 16.65
CA TRP A 118 5.27 -1.70 15.82
C TRP A 118 4.85 -1.58 14.36
N GLU A 119 5.74 -1.06 13.52
CA GLU A 119 5.49 -0.91 12.10
C GLU A 119 6.54 -1.70 11.31
N LEU A 120 6.08 -2.40 10.28
CA LEU A 120 6.96 -3.03 9.31
C LEU A 120 6.77 -2.38 7.96
N VAL A 121 7.86 -2.26 7.22
CA VAL A 121 7.86 -1.77 5.85
C VAL A 121 8.43 -2.83 4.92
N LEU A 122 7.73 -3.08 3.81
CA LEU A 122 8.24 -3.94 2.75
C LEU A 122 9.24 -3.14 1.95
N THR A 123 10.46 -3.64 1.85
CA THR A 123 11.55 -2.97 1.13
C THR A 123 11.99 -3.79 -0.05
N ARG A 124 12.37 -3.12 -1.14
CA ARG A 124 13.12 -3.72 -2.24
C ARG A 124 14.60 -3.44 -2.04
N TRP A 125 15.38 -4.49 -2.15
CA TRP A 125 16.83 -4.45 -2.12
C TRP A 125 17.40 -4.30 -3.53
N ARG A 126 18.65 -3.84 -3.65
CA ARG A 126 19.34 -3.69 -4.93
C ARG A 126 19.43 -5.01 -5.72
N ASN A 127 19.50 -6.13 -5.03
CA ASN A 127 19.49 -7.48 -5.63
C ASN A 127 18.07 -7.98 -5.99
N ASN A 128 17.06 -7.10 -5.99
CA ASN A 128 15.64 -7.39 -6.24
C ASN A 128 14.93 -8.27 -5.21
N MET A 129 15.57 -8.63 -4.09
CA MET A 129 14.86 -9.24 -2.99
C MET A 129 13.84 -8.27 -2.39
N GLU A 130 12.76 -8.80 -1.84
CA GLU A 130 11.73 -8.01 -1.14
C GLU A 130 11.50 -8.61 0.25
N THR A 131 11.85 -7.87 1.29
CA THR A 131 11.70 -8.31 2.69
C THR A 131 11.13 -7.21 3.58
N TRP A 132 10.52 -7.63 4.69
CA TRP A 132 9.95 -6.75 5.68
C TRP A 132 11.00 -6.39 6.73
N LEU A 133 11.15 -5.10 6.97
CA LEU A 133 12.03 -4.52 7.98
C LEU A 133 11.20 -3.73 8.99
N ALA A 134 11.67 -3.65 10.22
CA ALA A 134 11.17 -2.68 11.18
C ALA A 134 11.34 -1.27 10.62
N LEU A 135 10.31 -0.42 10.76
CA LEU A 135 10.30 0.93 10.19
C LEU A 135 11.52 1.74 10.64
N GLU A 136 11.94 1.58 11.90
CA GLU A 136 13.06 2.28 12.51
C GLU A 136 14.38 2.01 11.78
N VAL A 137 14.54 0.82 11.21
CA VAL A 137 15.73 0.45 10.40
C VAL A 137 15.76 1.27 9.12
N VAL A 138 14.63 1.35 8.41
CA VAL A 138 14.55 2.12 7.16
C VAL A 138 14.64 3.62 7.42
N GLN A 139 14.09 4.09 8.53
CA GLN A 139 14.23 5.48 8.96
C GLN A 139 15.71 5.86 9.19
N LEU A 140 16.52 4.96 9.74
CA LEU A 140 17.94 5.19 9.97
C LEU A 140 18.77 5.15 8.67
N PHE A 141 18.53 4.16 7.80
CA PHE A 141 19.42 3.89 6.65
C PHE A 141 18.93 4.45 5.31
N ALA A 142 17.62 4.68 5.15
CA ALA A 142 17.04 5.16 3.89
C ALA A 142 15.83 6.11 4.12
N PRO A 143 16.00 7.21 4.88
CA PRO A 143 14.91 8.12 5.23
C PRO A 143 14.20 8.73 4.00
N ASN A 144 14.93 8.97 2.91
CA ASN A 144 14.35 9.54 1.68
C ASN A 144 13.35 8.59 1.02
N LEU A 145 13.63 7.28 1.02
CA LEU A 145 12.70 6.28 0.47
C LEU A 145 11.44 6.18 1.33
N LEU A 146 11.58 6.34 2.64
CA LEU A 146 10.46 6.35 3.57
C LEU A 146 9.60 7.62 3.40
N GLN A 147 10.21 8.78 3.14
CA GLN A 147 9.51 10.02 2.82
C GLN A 147 8.71 9.93 1.52
N GLU A 148 9.31 9.38 0.46
CA GLU A 148 8.58 9.10 -0.78
C GLU A 148 7.36 8.21 -0.50
N PHE A 149 7.55 7.14 0.26
CA PHE A 149 6.46 6.22 0.61
C PHE A 149 5.34 6.88 1.41
N TYR A 150 5.67 7.75 2.38
CA TYR A 150 4.66 8.48 3.15
C TYR A 150 3.79 9.36 2.26
N VAL A 151 4.37 10.02 1.27
CA VAL A 151 3.61 10.78 0.27
C VAL A 151 2.78 9.85 -0.62
N ASN A 152 3.39 8.76 -1.10
CA ASN A 152 2.71 7.74 -1.92
C ASN A 152 1.54 7.05 -1.22
N SER A 153 1.41 7.19 0.10
CA SER A 153 0.40 6.51 0.92
C SER A 153 -0.39 7.49 1.81
N ILE A 154 -0.31 8.80 1.51
CA ILE A 154 -0.85 9.84 2.37
C ILE A 154 -2.37 9.76 2.52
N ASN A 155 -3.09 9.36 1.46
CA ASN A 155 -4.55 9.33 1.45
C ASN A 155 -5.12 8.14 2.25
N SER A 156 -4.42 7.01 2.30
CA SER A 156 -4.86 5.82 3.05
C SER A 156 -4.43 5.82 4.51
N TRP A 157 -3.23 6.31 4.80
CA TRP A 157 -2.66 6.28 6.15
C TRP A 157 -2.76 7.61 6.90
N ALA A 158 -3.09 8.71 6.22
CA ALA A 158 -3.12 10.06 6.77
C ALA A 158 -1.77 10.51 7.36
N PHE A 159 -0.66 10.21 6.65
CA PHE A 159 0.71 10.50 7.09
C PHE A 159 1.10 11.99 7.05
N HIS A 160 0.15 12.93 7.06
CA HIS A 160 0.42 14.37 7.01
C HIS A 160 1.47 14.81 8.04
N ASN A 161 1.42 14.26 9.25
CA ASN A 161 2.33 14.61 10.35
C ASN A 161 3.72 13.95 10.24
N ARG A 162 3.94 13.01 9.32
CA ARG A 162 5.20 12.29 9.12
C ARG A 162 5.96 12.75 7.87
N VAL A 163 5.30 13.50 6.98
CA VAL A 163 5.88 14.02 5.75
C VAL A 163 6.64 15.31 6.05
N GLN A 164 7.91 15.37 5.65
CA GLN A 164 8.71 16.57 5.79
C GLN A 164 8.23 17.66 4.81
N PRO A 165 8.40 18.96 5.16
CA PRO A 165 8.07 20.07 4.28
C PRO A 165 8.70 19.92 2.89
N GLY A 166 7.94 20.28 1.84
CA GLY A 166 8.40 20.19 0.44
C GLY A 166 8.24 18.81 -0.21
N ASN A 167 8.21 17.71 0.54
CA ASN A 167 8.11 16.37 -0.07
C ASN A 167 6.78 16.13 -0.80
N LEU A 168 5.70 16.81 -0.40
CA LEU A 168 4.41 16.73 -1.09
C LEU A 168 4.43 17.31 -2.52
N THR A 169 5.36 18.21 -2.83
CA THR A 169 5.50 18.74 -4.20
C THR A 169 6.45 17.91 -5.04
N VAL A 170 7.38 17.20 -4.41
CA VAL A 170 8.41 16.37 -5.08
C VAL A 170 7.87 15.00 -5.47
N PHE A 171 7.11 14.34 -4.60
CA PHE A 171 6.65 12.97 -4.82
C PHE A 171 5.19 12.90 -5.22
N ARG A 172 4.84 11.87 -5.99
CA ARG A 172 3.45 11.58 -6.35
C ARG A 172 2.68 11.07 -5.15
N THR A 173 1.51 11.62 -4.91
CA THR A 173 0.56 11.12 -3.92
C THR A 173 -0.03 9.77 -4.34
N GLU A 174 -0.70 9.13 -3.38
CA GLU A 174 -1.35 7.84 -3.58
C GLU A 174 -2.31 7.82 -4.76
N VAL A 175 -3.07 8.91 -4.93
CA VAL A 175 -4.06 9.09 -5.99
C VAL A 175 -3.39 9.35 -7.33
N GLU A 176 -2.36 10.18 -7.36
CA GLU A 176 -1.57 10.46 -8.56
C GLU A 176 -0.92 9.18 -9.09
N LEU A 177 -0.47 8.29 -8.20
CA LEU A 177 0.03 6.97 -8.62
C LEU A 177 -1.02 6.15 -9.38
N TRP A 178 -2.29 6.16 -8.94
CA TRP A 178 -3.39 5.52 -9.66
C TRP A 178 -3.67 6.20 -11.01
N LEU A 179 -3.87 7.53 -11.01
CA LEU A 179 -4.25 8.30 -12.20
C LEU A 179 -3.20 8.22 -13.31
N PHE A 180 -1.92 8.22 -12.96
CA PHE A 180 -0.80 8.17 -13.90
C PHE A 180 -0.25 6.76 -14.10
N HIS A 181 -0.92 5.73 -13.59
CA HIS A 181 -0.48 4.35 -13.81
C HIS A 181 -0.62 3.99 -15.29
N GLN A 182 0.45 3.47 -15.89
CA GLN A 182 0.50 3.20 -17.33
C GLN A 182 -0.51 2.12 -17.76
N GLU A 183 -0.68 1.06 -16.96
CA GLU A 183 -1.63 -0.03 -17.26
C GLU A 183 -3.08 0.45 -17.41
N PHE A 184 -3.44 1.59 -16.79
CA PHE A 184 -4.82 2.05 -16.72
C PHE A 184 -5.14 3.20 -17.67
N GLN A 185 -4.19 3.68 -18.48
CA GLN A 185 -4.44 4.79 -19.39
C GLN A 185 -5.53 4.47 -20.44
N ALA A 186 -5.57 3.25 -20.96
CA ALA A 186 -6.64 2.81 -21.86
C ALA A 186 -7.99 2.70 -21.13
N PHE A 187 -7.98 2.18 -19.90
CA PHE A 187 -9.15 2.09 -19.05
C PHE A 187 -9.77 3.47 -18.77
N TYR A 188 -8.94 4.46 -18.39
CA TYR A 188 -9.38 5.83 -18.16
C TYR A 188 -9.92 6.53 -19.41
N ARG A 189 -9.41 6.21 -20.60
CA ARG A 189 -9.98 6.70 -21.87
C ARG A 189 -11.40 6.16 -22.08
N LYS A 190 -11.59 4.85 -21.92
CA LYS A 190 -12.91 4.20 -22.06
C LYS A 190 -13.94 4.73 -21.06
N LEU A 191 -13.55 4.94 -19.80
CA LEU A 191 -14.45 5.52 -18.79
C LEU A 191 -14.93 6.93 -19.19
N ARG A 192 -14.00 7.77 -19.67
CA ARG A 192 -14.34 9.13 -20.12
C ARG A 192 -15.30 9.13 -21.31
N GLU A 193 -15.11 8.21 -22.27
CA GLU A 193 -16.02 8.05 -23.42
C GLU A 193 -17.42 7.62 -22.98
N LYS A 194 -17.52 6.65 -22.07
CA LYS A 194 -18.81 6.18 -21.52
C LYS A 194 -19.56 7.30 -20.82
N GLN A 195 -18.88 8.08 -19.98
CA GLN A 195 -19.48 9.23 -19.29
C GLN A 195 -19.95 10.31 -20.27
N LYS A 196 -19.20 10.60 -21.34
CA LYS A 196 -19.63 11.53 -22.39
C LYS A 196 -20.89 11.05 -23.11
N LYS A 197 -21.01 9.74 -23.38
CA LYS A 197 -22.22 9.15 -24.00
C LYS A 197 -23.44 9.25 -23.08
N LEU A 198 -23.28 8.96 -21.78
CA LEU A 198 -24.35 9.08 -20.78
C LEU A 198 -24.84 10.52 -20.57
N LYS A 199 -23.99 11.52 -20.81
CA LYS A 199 -24.34 12.95 -20.72
C LYS A 199 -24.96 13.54 -21.98
N ARG A 200 -25.01 12.80 -23.09
CA ARG A 200 -25.72 13.26 -24.30
C ARG A 200 -27.21 12.92 -24.14
N PRO A 201 -28.13 13.90 -24.16
CA PRO A 201 -29.55 13.60 -24.16
C PRO A 201 -29.87 12.78 -25.41
N THR A 202 -30.44 11.60 -25.23
CA THR A 202 -31.10 10.85 -26.29
C THR A 202 -32.36 11.63 -26.68
N TYR A 203 -32.23 12.55 -27.63
CA TYR A 203 -33.38 13.02 -28.39
C TYR A 203 -33.82 11.87 -29.30
N SER A 204 -34.65 10.97 -28.78
CA SER A 204 -35.49 10.15 -29.65
C SER A 204 -36.55 11.07 -30.23
N LYS A 205 -36.41 11.41 -31.52
CA LYS A 205 -37.55 11.90 -32.29
C LYS A 205 -38.59 10.79 -32.30
N ALA A 206 -39.68 10.97 -31.55
CA ALA A 206 -40.92 10.29 -31.83
C ALA A 206 -41.50 10.97 -33.07
N SER A 207 -41.50 10.24 -34.17
CA SER A 207 -42.24 10.58 -35.39
C SER A 207 -43.65 10.03 -35.28
#